data_AF-A0A7L1VNS2-F1
#
_entry.id   AF-A0A7L1VNS2-F1
#
_cell.length_a   1.000
_cell.length_b   1.000
_cell.length_c   1.000
_cell.angle_alpha   90.00
_cell.angle_beta   90.00
_cell.angle_gamma   90.00
#
_symmetry.space_group_name_H-M   'P 1'
#
loop_
_entity.id
_entity.type
_entity.pdbx_description
1 polymer ?
#
loop_
_entity_poly.entity_id
_entity_poly.type
_entity_poly.pdbx_seq_one_letter_code
_entity_poly.pdbx_strand_id
1 'polypeptide(L)'
;SLAVLQALEDGLKKADTDPSVKAVMICGDNGKFSAGADIRGFSSPKRHGLALGPIVSLIESSEKPVVAAIEGIALGGGLEVALGCHYRIAHVK
;
A
#
# COMPACT_ATOMS: atom_id res chain seq x y z
N SER A 1 -0.59 -9.76 2.31
CA SER A 1 -0.50 -11.06 1.61
C SER A 1 -0.06 -10.84 0.17
N LEU A 2 0.31 -11.88 -0.58
CA LEU A 2 0.72 -11.72 -1.98
C LEU A 2 -0.40 -11.09 -2.85
N ALA A 3 -1.65 -11.50 -2.62
CA ALA A 3 -2.81 -10.94 -3.32
C ALA A 3 -2.96 -9.42 -3.11
N VAL A 4 -2.72 -8.93 -1.89
CA VAL A 4 -2.77 -7.49 -1.60
C VAL A 4 -1.63 -6.73 -2.28
N LEU A 5 -0.42 -7.31 -2.30
CA LEU A 5 0.71 -6.69 -3.00
C LEU A 5 0.44 -6.58 -4.51
N GLN A 6 -0.12 -7.63 -5.12
CA GLN A 6 -0.47 -7.60 -6.55
C GLN A 6 -1.55 -6.56 -6.84
N ALA A 7 -2.60 -6.50 -6.02
CA ALA A 7 -3.68 -5.53 -6.20
C ALA A 7 -3.19 -4.08 -6.07
N LEU A 8 -2.24 -3.81 -5.16
CA LEU A 8 -1.59 -2.50 -5.05
C LEU A 8 -0.80 -2.16 -6.32
N GLU A 9 0.02 -3.09 -6.81
CA GLU A 9 0.80 -2.90 -8.03
C GLU A 9 -0.09 -2.60 -9.24
N ASP A 10 -1.13 -3.42 -9.44
CA ASP A 10 -2.04 -3.31 -10.58
C ASP A 10 -2.84 -2.01 -10.51
N GLY A 11 -3.31 -1.65 -9.31
CA GLY A 11 -4.05 -0.40 -9.08
C GLY A 11 -3.20 0.84 -9.36
N LEU A 12 -1.95 0.85 -8.91
CA LEU A 12 -1.00 1.94 -9.16
C LEU A 12 -0.68 2.07 -10.64
N LYS A 13 -0.34 0.97 -11.33
CA LYS A 13 -0.06 0.99 -12.78
C LYS A 13 -1.28 1.45 -13.59
N LYS A 14 -2.48 1.00 -13.22
CA LYS A 14 -3.72 1.46 -13.85
C LYS A 14 -3.94 2.96 -13.61
N ALA A 15 -3.75 3.43 -12.38
CA ALA A 15 -3.88 4.83 -12.05
C ALA A 15 -2.87 5.68 -12.83
N ASP A 16 -1.60 5.28 -12.91
CA ASP A 16 -0.54 6.01 -13.62
C ASP A 16 -0.83 6.14 -15.11
N THR A 17 -1.31 5.07 -15.75
CA THR A 17 -1.61 5.04 -17.19
C THR A 17 -2.90 5.75 -17.60
N ASP A 18 -3.81 6.03 -16.66
CA ASP A 18 -5.07 6.72 -16.96
C ASP A 18 -4.90 8.26 -16.80
N PRO A 19 -4.95 9.05 -17.90
CA PRO A 19 -4.77 10.50 -17.82
C PRO A 19 -5.92 11.23 -17.11
N SER A 20 -7.08 10.58 -16.93
CA SER A 20 -8.21 11.13 -16.17
C SER A 20 -7.95 11.07 -14.65
N VAL A 21 -7.13 10.13 -14.18
CA VAL A 21 -6.74 10.01 -12.78
C VAL A 21 -5.68 11.07 -12.46
N LYS A 22 -5.96 11.88 -11.44
CA LYS A 22 -5.09 12.97 -10.98
C LYS A 22 -4.37 12.69 -9.66
N ALA A 23 -4.88 11.76 -8.86
CA ALA A 23 -4.31 11.35 -7.59
C ALA A 23 -4.84 9.96 -7.20
N VAL A 24 -4.15 9.30 -6.27
CA VAL A 24 -4.53 8.00 -5.72
C VAL A 24 -4.71 8.12 -4.21
N MET A 25 -5.76 7.51 -3.67
CA MET A 25 -5.94 7.33 -2.24
C MET A 25 -5.83 5.85 -1.90
N ILE A 26 -4.97 5.51 -0.95
CA ILE A 26 -4.87 4.18 -0.36
C ILE A 26 -5.50 4.24 1.02
N CYS A 27 -6.46 3.34 1.28
CA CYS A 27 -7.14 3.21 2.56
C CYS A 27 -7.43 1.74 2.86
N GLY A 28 -7.67 1.44 4.13
CA GLY A 28 -8.22 0.13 4.54
C GLY A 28 -9.73 0.21 4.72
N ASP A 29 -10.35 -0.96 4.88
CA ASP A 29 -11.78 -1.10 5.18
C ASP A 29 -11.95 -1.69 6.59
N ASN A 30 -13.15 -1.63 7.16
CA ASN A 30 -13.48 -2.15 8.49
C ASN A 30 -12.65 -1.53 9.65
N GLY A 31 -12.40 -0.22 9.56
CA GLY A 31 -11.85 0.59 10.65
C GLY A 31 -10.34 0.45 10.88
N LYS A 32 -9.60 -0.14 9.94
CA LYS A 32 -8.13 -0.31 10.06
C LYS A 32 -7.47 -0.16 8.70
N PHE A 33 -6.36 0.58 8.64
CA PHE A 33 -5.54 0.71 7.45
C PHE A 33 -4.81 -0.60 7.12
N SER A 34 -3.90 -1.05 7.98
CA SER A 34 -3.21 -2.32 7.84
C SER A 34 -2.45 -2.71 9.11
N ALA A 35 -2.64 -3.93 9.58
CA ALA A 35 -1.88 -4.51 10.68
C ALA A 35 -0.47 -5.00 10.26
N GLY A 36 -0.12 -4.89 8.98
CA GLY A 36 1.16 -5.32 8.45
C GLY A 36 1.11 -6.64 7.69
N ALA A 37 2.26 -7.30 7.60
CA ALA A 37 2.41 -8.51 6.80
C ALA A 37 1.61 -9.69 7.37
N ASP A 38 1.10 -10.53 6.47
CA ASP A 38 0.37 -11.74 6.86
C ASP A 38 1.35 -12.78 7.42
N ILE A 39 1.29 -13.00 8.74
CA ILE A 39 2.19 -13.90 9.47
C ILE A 39 2.10 -15.36 9.00
N ARG A 40 0.99 -15.78 8.41
CA ARG A 40 0.82 -17.14 7.86
C ARG A 40 1.81 -17.42 6.73
N GLY A 41 2.27 -16.37 6.05
CA GLY A 41 3.27 -16.45 4.99
C GLY A 41 4.73 -16.43 5.47
N PHE A 42 5.00 -16.33 6.78
CA PHE A 42 6.37 -16.25 7.29
C PHE A 42 7.08 -17.61 7.34
N SER A 43 6.33 -18.70 7.54
CA SER A 43 6.86 -20.06 7.59
C SER A 43 7.01 -20.71 6.21
N SER A 44 6.56 -20.05 5.14
CA SER A 44 6.60 -20.64 3.79
C SER A 44 8.00 -20.54 3.18
N PRO A 45 8.63 -21.67 2.77
CA PRO A 45 10.01 -21.70 2.29
C PRO A 45 10.23 -21.05 0.90
N LYS A 46 9.16 -20.57 0.25
CA LYS A 46 9.24 -19.84 -1.02
C LYS A 46 8.72 -18.41 -0.84
N ARG A 47 9.64 -17.45 -0.78
CA ARG A 47 9.36 -16.04 -1.13
C ARG A 47 10.01 -15.72 -2.49
N HIS A 48 9.64 -16.46 -3.53
CA HIS A 48 9.90 -16.04 -4.91
C HIS A 48 8.61 -15.39 -5.41
N GLY A 49 8.60 -14.07 -5.56
CA GLY A 49 7.41 -13.31 -5.95
C GLY A 49 7.45 -11.84 -5.52
N LEU A 50 6.32 -11.15 -5.69
CA LEU A 50 6.13 -9.74 -5.32
C LEU A 50 6.52 -9.49 -3.85
N ALA A 51 7.38 -8.49 -3.64
CA ALA A 51 7.85 -8.05 -2.33
C ALA A 51 7.32 -6.65 -2.02
N LEU A 52 7.25 -6.32 -0.73
CA LEU A 52 6.73 -5.02 -0.31
C LEU A 52 7.60 -3.84 -0.78
N GLY A 53 8.93 -3.97 -0.73
CA GLY A 53 9.87 -2.90 -1.11
C GLY A 53 9.62 -2.32 -2.50
N PRO A 54 9.58 -3.14 -3.57
CA PRO A 54 9.25 -2.66 -4.91
C PRO A 54 7.90 -1.94 -5.03
N ILE A 55 6.89 -2.35 -4.25
CA ILE A 55 5.59 -1.67 -4.22
C ILE A 55 5.71 -0.31 -3.54
N VAL A 56 6.45 -0.22 -2.44
CA VAL A 56 6.72 1.07 -1.77
C VAL A 56 7.47 2.00 -2.71
N SER A 57 8.50 1.53 -3.42
CA SER A 57 9.22 2.33 -4.42
C SER A 57 8.32 2.77 -5.58
N LEU A 58 7.40 1.91 -6.03
CA LEU A 58 6.41 2.27 -7.07
C LEU A 58 5.48 3.39 -6.61
N ILE A 59 5.05 3.36 -5.34
CA ILE A 59 4.23 4.44 -4.75
C ILE A 59 5.05 5.74 -4.70
N GLU A 60 6.28 5.67 -4.18
CA GLU A 60 7.19 6.80 -4.01
C GLU A 60 7.59 7.44 -5.33
N SER A 61 7.71 6.65 -6.40
CA SER A 61 8.07 7.15 -7.74
C SER A 61 6.87 7.51 -8.61
N SER A 62 5.63 7.45 -8.10
CA SER A 62 4.45 7.83 -8.89
C SER A 62 4.49 9.33 -9.18
N GLU A 63 4.26 9.70 -10.44
CA GLU A 63 4.15 11.11 -10.83
C GLU A 63 2.83 11.75 -10.34
N LYS A 64 1.89 10.92 -9.86
CA LYS A 64 0.60 11.35 -9.32
C LYS A 64 0.66 11.38 -7.79
N PRO A 65 0.07 12.40 -7.12
CA PRO A 65 -0.06 12.40 -5.68
C PRO A 65 -0.71 11.12 -5.15
N VAL A 66 -0.07 10.46 -4.18
CA VAL A 66 -0.60 9.27 -3.50
C VAL A 66 -0.79 9.61 -2.03
N VAL A 67 -2.00 9.39 -1.51
CA VAL A 67 -2.39 9.73 -0.15
C VAL A 67 -2.75 8.47 0.61
N ALA A 68 -2.08 8.23 1.74
CA ALA A 68 -2.54 7.25 2.72
C ALA A 68 -3.62 7.89 3.62
N ALA A 69 -4.85 7.41 3.53
CA ALA A 69 -5.92 7.75 4.46
C ALA A 69 -6.02 6.65 5.52
N ILE A 70 -5.51 6.96 6.72
CA ILE A 70 -5.25 6.00 7.78
C ILE A 70 -6.36 6.08 8.84
N GLU A 71 -7.20 5.04 8.86
CA GLU A 71 -8.10 4.75 9.98
C GLU A 71 -7.48 3.66 10.86
N GLY A 72 -7.62 3.78 12.18
CA GLY A 72 -7.11 2.80 13.14
C GLY A 72 -5.59 2.58 13.02
N ILE A 73 -5.18 1.33 12.77
CA ILE A 73 -3.77 0.93 12.84
C ILE A 73 -3.07 0.90 11.47
N ALA A 74 -1.83 1.38 11.43
CA ALA A 74 -0.86 1.18 10.35
C ALA A 74 0.45 0.68 10.97
N LEU A 75 0.68 -0.64 10.96
CA LEU A 75 1.81 -1.27 11.65
C LEU A 75 2.67 -2.10 10.70
N GLY A 76 3.98 -2.17 10.96
CA GLY A 76 4.95 -2.92 10.16
C GLY A 76 4.83 -2.57 8.67
N GLY A 77 4.58 -3.58 7.83
CA GLY A 77 4.37 -3.38 6.39
C GLY A 77 3.24 -2.41 6.03
N GLY A 78 2.24 -2.22 6.90
CA GLY A 78 1.22 -1.19 6.71
C GLY A 78 1.80 0.22 6.83
N LEU A 79 2.69 0.45 7.82
CA LEU A 79 3.37 1.73 7.96
C LEU A 79 4.36 1.96 6.81
N GLU A 80 5.05 0.91 6.33
CA GLU A 80 5.94 1.01 5.16
C GLU A 80 5.18 1.46 3.90
N VAL A 81 3.98 0.93 3.63
CA VAL A 81 3.11 1.43 2.54
C VAL A 81 2.76 2.91 2.74
N ALA A 82 2.38 3.30 3.95
CA ALA A 82 2.01 4.69 4.25
C ALA A 82 3.20 5.66 4.13
N LEU A 83 4.41 5.20 4.46
CA LEU A 83 5.65 5.98 4.29
C LEU A 83 6.02 6.18 2.82
N GLY A 84 5.75 5.20 1.95
CA GLY A 84 5.93 5.36 0.51
C GLY A 84 4.99 6.39 -0.12
N CYS A 85 3.81 6.62 0.47
CA CYS A 85 2.86 7.61 -0.04
C CYS A 85 3.42 9.04 0.04
N HIS A 86 2.97 9.94 -0.83
CA HIS A 86 3.35 11.36 -0.78
C HIS A 86 2.78 12.06 0.46
N TYR A 87 1.54 11.72 0.82
CA TYR A 87 0.85 12.30 1.97
C TYR A 87 0.27 11.22 2.88
N ARG A 88 0.14 11.54 4.16
CA ARG A 88 -0.48 10.70 5.19
C ARG A 88 -1.47 11.54 5.99
N ILE A 89 -2.74 11.14 6.00
CA ILE A 89 -3.79 11.74 6.80
C ILE A 89 -4.32 10.66 7.74
N ALA A 90 -4.36 10.94 9.04
CA ALA A 90 -4.73 9.95 10.04
C ALA A 90 -5.91 10.42 10.89
N HIS A 91 -6.80 9.49 11.21
CA HIS A 91 -7.86 9.71 12.17
C HIS A 91 -7.32 9.67 13.60
N VAL A 92 -7.80 10.58 14.46
CA VAL A 92 -7.27 10.77 15.84
C VAL A 92 -7.97 9.85 16.86
N LYS A 93 -9.09 9.21 16.50
CA LYS A 93 -9.92 8.43 17.43
C LYS A 93 -10.04 6.95 17.07
#